data_AF-A0A0Q8XIK0-F1
#
_entry.id   AF-A0A0Q8XIK0-F1
#
_cell.length_a   1.000
_cell.length_b   1.000
_cell.length_c   1.000
_cell.angle_alpha   90.00
_cell.angle_beta   90.00
_cell.angle_gamma   90.00
#
_symmetry.space_group_name_H-M   'P 1'
#
loop_
_entity.id
_entity.type
_entity.pdbx_description
1 polymer ?
#
loop_
_entity_poly.entity_id
_entity_poly.type
_entity_poly.pdbx_seq_one_letter_code
_entity_poly.pdbx_strand_id
1 'polypeptide(L)'
;MEYVNQTFESTTVSLDGNSYTGCSFRDVIFVYAGGPLEMENCAMDRFSFQFDGDLSRGLFTLYQLFGTEGMLTILRGFTQPGEGGEITLPVG
;
A
#
# COMPACT_ATOMS: atom_id res chain seq x y z
N MET A 1 -15.33 -1.50 9.54
CA MET A 1 -15.53 -1.22 10.98
C MET A 1 -14.94 0.15 11.31
N GLU A 2 -15.41 0.83 12.34
CA GLU A 2 -14.88 2.14 12.76
C GLU A 2 -14.06 2.02 14.04
N TYR A 3 -12.91 2.68 14.07
CA TYR A 3 -11.98 2.71 15.20
C TYR A 3 -11.59 4.15 15.54
N VAL A 4 -11.73 4.55 16.80
CA VAL A 4 -11.50 5.93 17.25
C VAL A 4 -10.54 5.98 18.44
N ASN A 5 -9.49 6.80 18.34
CA ASN A 5 -8.48 7.04 19.38
C ASN A 5 -7.85 5.76 19.97
N GLN A 6 -7.69 4.71 19.15
CA GLN A 6 -7.10 3.45 19.58
C GLN A 6 -5.60 3.38 19.27
N THR A 7 -4.88 2.59 20.05
CA THR A 7 -3.48 2.25 19.77
C THR A 7 -3.36 0.79 19.37
N PHE A 8 -2.75 0.54 18.23
CA PHE A 8 -2.39 -0.79 17.73
C PHE A 8 -0.88 -0.93 17.80
N GLU A 9 -0.39 -1.94 18.53
CA GLU A 9 1.04 -2.12 18.77
C GLU A 9 1.45 -3.59 18.55
N SER A 10 2.56 -3.80 17.84
CA SER A 10 3.15 -5.14 17.61
C SER A 10 2.15 -6.17 17.05
N THR A 11 1.26 -5.73 16.14
CA THR A 11 0.14 -6.53 15.66
C THR A 11 -0.10 -6.41 14.15
N THR A 12 -0.91 -7.31 13.62
CA THR A 12 -1.41 -7.25 12.25
C THR A 12 -2.76 -6.51 12.22
N VAL A 13 -2.90 -5.54 11.33
CA VAL A 13 -4.10 -4.72 11.18
C VAL A 13 -4.66 -4.89 9.77
N SER A 14 -5.89 -5.41 9.66
CA SER A 14 -6.60 -5.47 8.37
C SER A 14 -7.19 -4.10 8.02
N LEU A 15 -6.91 -3.60 6.81
CA LEU A 15 -7.31 -2.26 6.40
C LEU A 15 -8.62 -2.23 5.62
N ASP A 16 -8.95 -3.29 4.88
CA ASP A 16 -10.08 -3.27 3.96
C ASP A 16 -11.43 -3.10 4.68
N GLY A 17 -12.21 -2.12 4.24
CA GLY A 17 -13.53 -1.80 4.79
C GLY A 17 -13.49 -1.17 6.18
N ASN A 18 -12.33 -0.71 6.65
CA ASN A 18 -12.15 -0.10 7.96
C ASN A 18 -11.90 1.41 7.87
N SER A 19 -12.37 2.12 8.90
CA SER A 19 -12.16 3.56 9.09
C SER A 19 -11.47 3.79 10.44
N TYR A 20 -10.45 4.64 10.45
CA TYR A 20 -9.61 4.91 11.61
C TYR A 20 -9.48 6.42 11.84
N THR A 21 -9.90 6.91 13.01
CA THR A 21 -9.82 8.33 13.38
C THR A 21 -9.01 8.51 14.67
N GLY A 22 -7.96 9.33 14.64
CA GLY A 22 -7.13 9.61 15.82
C GLY A 22 -6.34 8.41 16.34
N CYS A 23 -6.20 7.34 15.55
CA CYS A 23 -5.54 6.11 15.99
C CYS A 23 -4.01 6.21 15.89
N SER A 24 -3.30 5.42 16.71
CA SER A 24 -1.86 5.28 16.67
C SER A 24 -1.45 3.86 16.32
N PHE A 25 -0.54 3.70 15.37
CA PHE A 25 -0.04 2.40 14.92
C PHE A 25 1.46 2.33 15.14
N ARG A 26 1.92 1.36 15.92
CA ARG A 26 3.34 1.17 16.23
C ARG A 26 3.78 -0.27 15.99
N ASP A 27 4.86 -0.47 15.25
CA ASP A 27 5.42 -1.81 15.02
C ASP A 27 4.35 -2.77 14.42
N VAL A 28 3.56 -2.29 13.45
CA VAL A 28 2.44 -3.04 12.88
C VAL A 28 2.71 -3.58 11.47
N ILE A 29 1.98 -4.63 11.11
CA ILE A 29 1.87 -5.13 9.73
C ILE A 29 0.46 -4.82 9.24
N PHE A 30 0.34 -3.96 8.23
CA PHE A 30 -0.93 -3.68 7.57
C PHE A 30 -1.21 -4.72 6.50
N VAL A 31 -2.41 -5.31 6.52
CA VAL A 31 -2.91 -6.17 5.43
C VAL A 31 -3.92 -5.40 4.61
N TYR A 32 -3.67 -5.31 3.30
CA TYR A 32 -4.50 -4.51 2.39
C TYR A 32 -4.68 -5.18 1.03
N ALA A 33 -5.92 -5.42 0.63
CA ALA A 33 -6.28 -6.04 -0.64
C ALA A 33 -6.72 -5.06 -1.72
N GLY A 34 -6.81 -3.76 -1.40
CA GLY A 34 -7.28 -2.71 -2.32
C GLY A 34 -8.74 -2.30 -2.12
N GLY A 35 -9.35 -2.68 -1.00
CA GLY A 35 -10.70 -2.26 -0.63
C GLY A 35 -10.77 -0.82 -0.13
N PRO A 36 -11.98 -0.32 0.21
CA PRO A 36 -12.14 1.00 0.80
C PRO A 36 -11.36 1.12 2.12
N LEU A 37 -10.68 2.23 2.33
CA LEU A 37 -9.93 2.55 3.55
C LEU A 37 -10.05 4.05 3.82
N GLU A 38 -10.40 4.40 5.05
CA GLU A 38 -10.39 5.79 5.54
C GLU A 38 -9.49 5.91 6.76
N MET A 39 -8.57 6.88 6.74
CA MET A 39 -7.70 7.17 7.87
C MET A 39 -7.59 8.68 8.06
N GLU A 40 -7.95 9.16 9.25
CA GLU A 40 -7.93 10.58 9.58
C GLU A 40 -7.18 10.81 10.90
N ASN A 41 -6.28 11.80 10.93
CA ASN A 41 -5.54 12.21 12.12
C ASN A 41 -4.82 11.05 12.84
N CYS A 42 -4.38 10.03 12.10
CA CYS A 42 -3.69 8.88 12.66
C CYS A 42 -2.17 9.09 12.68
N ALA A 43 -1.49 8.48 13.65
CA ALA A 43 -0.03 8.45 13.74
C ALA A 43 0.50 7.04 13.42
N MET A 44 1.59 6.95 12.65
CA MET A 44 2.22 5.69 12.30
C MET A 44 3.71 5.73 12.62
N ASP A 45 4.22 4.72 13.31
CA ASP A 45 5.63 4.55 13.66
C ASP A 45 6.03 3.10 13.41
N ARG A 46 7.11 2.87 12.66
CA ARG A 46 7.61 1.53 12.26
C ARG A 46 6.48 0.60 11.77
N PHE A 47 6.13 0.69 10.49
CA PHE A 47 5.10 -0.16 9.91
C PHE A 47 5.62 -0.87 8.65
N SER A 48 4.93 -1.94 8.27
CA SER A 48 5.11 -2.62 6.99
C SER A 48 3.75 -2.95 6.36
N PHE A 49 3.74 -3.18 5.04
CA PHE A 49 2.56 -3.58 4.30
C PHE A 49 2.71 -5.00 3.77
N GLN A 50 1.66 -5.79 3.95
CA GLN A 50 1.42 -7.04 3.24
C GLN A 50 0.21 -6.81 2.32
N PHE A 51 0.47 -6.77 1.02
CA PHE A 51 -0.61 -6.68 0.04
C PHE A 51 -1.22 -8.06 -0.20
N ASP A 52 -2.54 -8.13 -0.31
CA ASP A 52 -3.29 -9.35 -0.60
C ASP A 52 -4.26 -9.14 -1.79
N GLY A 53 -5.05 -10.16 -2.12
CA GLY A 53 -6.14 -10.07 -3.08
C GLY A 53 -5.71 -9.62 -4.47
N ASP A 54 -6.59 -8.87 -5.14
CA ASP A 54 -6.34 -8.39 -6.51
C ASP A 54 -5.20 -7.37 -6.57
N LEU A 55 -5.01 -6.57 -5.53
CA LEU A 55 -3.89 -5.63 -5.46
C LEU A 55 -2.55 -6.37 -5.52
N SER A 56 -2.37 -7.41 -4.71
CA SER A 56 -1.13 -8.20 -4.71
C SER A 56 -0.84 -8.82 -6.09
N ARG A 57 -1.87 -9.36 -6.76
CA ARG A 57 -1.75 -9.95 -8.09
C ARG A 57 -1.37 -8.92 -9.15
N GLY A 58 -1.98 -7.74 -9.10
CA GLY A 58 -1.67 -6.64 -10.01
C GLY A 58 -0.22 -6.16 -9.84
N LEU A 59 0.21 -5.90 -8.60
CA LEU A 59 1.58 -5.47 -8.30
C LEU A 59 2.61 -6.54 -8.72
N PHE A 60 2.32 -7.82 -8.46
CA PHE A 60 3.17 -8.91 -8.91
C PHE A 60 3.27 -8.98 -10.44
N THR A 61 2.16 -8.78 -11.15
CA THR A 61 2.14 -8.74 -12.62
C THR A 61 3.00 -7.59 -13.15
N LEU A 62 2.87 -6.39 -12.57
CA LEU A 62 3.69 -5.24 -12.96
C LEU A 62 5.18 -5.50 -12.69
N TYR A 63 5.50 -6.12 -11.55
CA TYR A 63 6.86 -6.53 -11.24
C TYR A 63 7.40 -7.52 -12.27
N GLN A 64 6.62 -8.53 -12.69
CA GLN A 64 7.06 -9.48 -13.72
C GLN A 64 7.34 -8.82 -15.07
N LEU A 65 6.54 -7.83 -15.45
CA LEU A 65 6.66 -7.15 -16.74
C LEU A 65 7.77 -6.11 -16.76
N PHE A 66 7.98 -5.39 -15.66
CA PHE A 66 8.79 -4.17 -15.66
C PHE A 66 9.97 -4.21 -14.68
N GLY A 67 10.11 -5.30 -13.92
CA GLY A 67 11.04 -5.38 -12.81
C GLY A 67 10.76 -4.33 -11.74
N THR A 68 11.70 -4.19 -10.79
CA THR A 68 11.58 -3.26 -9.68
C THR A 68 11.51 -1.80 -10.14
N GLU A 69 12.41 -1.38 -11.04
CA GLU A 69 12.54 0.03 -11.44
C GLU A 69 11.33 0.53 -12.25
N GLY A 70 10.83 -0.30 -13.17
CA GLY A 70 9.66 0.08 -13.95
C GLY A 70 8.37 0.05 -13.11
N MET A 71 8.24 -0.90 -12.17
CA MET A 71 7.15 -0.87 -11.18
C MET A 71 7.19 0.42 -10.33
N LEU A 72 8.36 0.83 -9.84
CA LEU A 72 8.51 2.08 -9.08
C LEU A 72 8.15 3.31 -9.92
N THR A 73 8.49 3.31 -11.21
CA THR A 73 8.12 4.38 -12.15
C THR A 73 6.61 4.48 -12.30
N ILE A 74 5.93 3.34 -12.48
CA ILE A 74 4.46 3.28 -12.59
C ILE A 74 3.81 3.80 -11.29
N LEU A 75 4.30 3.35 -10.13
CA LEU A 75 3.78 3.78 -8.83
C LEU A 75 3.96 5.30 -8.62
N ARG A 76 5.10 5.86 -9.01
CA ARG A 76 5.34 7.32 -8.96
C ARG A 76 4.40 8.11 -9.87
N GLY A 77 4.00 7.53 -11.00
CA GLY A 77 3.06 8.14 -11.93
C GLY A 77 1.71 8.49 -11.30
N PHE A 78 1.28 7.77 -10.24
CA PHE A 78 0.05 8.10 -9.49
C PHE A 78 0.15 9.41 -8.69
N THR A 79 1.35 9.79 -8.24
CA THR A 79 1.55 11.01 -7.41
C THR A 79 2.13 12.16 -8.21
N GLN A 80 2.98 11.86 -9.20
CA GLN A 80 3.67 12.82 -10.07
C GLN A 80 3.89 12.17 -11.44
N PRO A 81 2.95 12.33 -12.40
CA PRO A 81 3.17 11.85 -13.75
C PRO A 81 4.34 12.63 -14.37
N GLY A 82 5.48 11.95 -14.56
CA GLY A 82 6.63 12.53 -15.25
C GLY A 82 6.34 12.77 -16.74
N GLU A 83 7.25 13.44 -17.45
CA GLU A 83 7.10 13.77 -18.89
C GLU A 83 7.02 12.55 -19.83
N GLY A 84 7.14 11.33 -19.29
CA GLY A 84 7.16 10.08 -20.06
C GLY A 84 8.55 9.80 -20.62
N GLY A 85 8.91 8.51 -20.63
CA GLY A 85 10.12 7.98 -21.24
C GLY A 85 9.86 6.56 -21.74
N GLU A 86 10.66 6.08 -22.68
CA GLU A 86 10.54 4.72 -23.20
C GLU A 86 10.93 3.70 -22.12
N ILE A 87 10.03 2.78 -21.77
CA ILE A 87 10.31 1.65 -20.89
C ILE A 87 10.44 0.41 -21.77
N THR A 88 11.63 -0.17 -21.84
CA THR A 88 11.87 -1.42 -22.56
C THR A 88 11.45 -2.60 -21.68
N LEU A 89 10.57 -3.46 -22.20
CA LEU A 89 10.22 -4.70 -21.53
C LEU A 89 11.36 -5.72 -21.68
N PRO A 90 11.75 -6.44 -20.60
CA PRO A 90 12.68 -7.54 -20.73
C PRO A 90 12.08 -8.62 -21.64
N VAL A 91 12.86 -9.06 -22.62
CA VAL A 91 12.52 -10.24 -23.43
C VAL A 91 12.71 -11.47 -22.54
N GLY A 92 11.65 -12.27 -22.39
CA GLY A 92 11.64 -13.48 -21.57
C GLY A 92 12.60 -14.57 -22.04
#